data_AF-A0A1M4Y0L2-F1
#
_entry.id   AF-A0A1M4Y0L2-F1
#
_cell.length_a   1.000
_cell.length_b   1.000
_cell.length_c   1.000
_cell.angle_alpha   90.00
_cell.angle_beta   90.00
_cell.angle_gamma   90.00
#
_symmetry.space_group_name_H-M   'P 1'
#
loop_
_entity.id
_entity.type
_entity.pdbx_description
1 polymer ?
#
loop_
_entity_poly.entity_id
_entity_poly.type
_entity_poly.pdbx_seq_one_letter_code
_entity_poly.pdbx_strand_id
1 'polypeptide(L)'
;LNAPVVGMASTPDGKGYWLVAADGGVFSFGDATFDGSLGGTALGELVVGISSTHLGGYLMVTGQGSAYDFGEAVYLGSADLYNLNEPIVGAAVVSS
;
A
#
# COMPACT_ATOMS: atom_id res chain seq x y z
N LEU A 1 16.39 1.61 2.60
CA LEU A 1 15.70 2.12 1.41
C LEU A 1 16.51 1.64 0.21
N ASN A 2 16.05 0.61 -0.49
CA ASN A 2 16.73 0.13 -1.69
C ASN A 2 15.99 0.58 -2.96
N ALA A 3 14.88 1.32 -2.82
CA ALA A 3 14.02 1.81 -3.88
C ALA A 3 13.38 3.16 -3.53
N PRO A 4 12.90 3.95 -4.51
CA PRO A 4 12.24 5.23 -4.24
C PRO A 4 10.92 5.08 -3.48
N VAL A 5 10.52 6.12 -2.75
CA VAL A 5 9.16 6.27 -2.21
C VAL A 5 8.20 6.57 -3.36
N VAL A 6 7.10 5.83 -3.44
CA VAL A 6 6.11 5.91 -4.54
C VAL A 6 4.72 6.31 -4.07
N GLY A 7 4.47 6.30 -2.77
CA GLY A 7 3.17 6.68 -2.24
C GLY A 7 3.21 7.04 -0.76
N MET A 8 2.12 7.65 -0.32
CA MET A 8 1.85 7.94 1.08
C MET A 8 0.37 7.76 1.40
N ALA A 9 0.06 7.38 2.63
CA ALA A 9 -1.30 7.32 3.13
C ALA A 9 -1.36 7.82 4.58
N SER A 10 -2.37 8.60 4.94
CA SER A 10 -2.56 9.09 6.31
C SER A 10 -3.37 8.11 7.17
N THR A 11 -3.14 8.12 8.48
CA THR A 11 -4.05 7.46 9.44
C THR A 11 -5.45 8.07 9.34
N PRO A 12 -6.51 7.32 9.73
CA PRO A 12 -7.89 7.83 9.67
C PRO A 12 -8.12 9.10 10.49
N ASP A 13 -7.40 9.26 11.61
CA ASP A 13 -7.49 10.44 12.47
C ASP A 13 -6.56 11.59 12.04
N GLY A 14 -5.77 11.39 10.97
CA GLY A 14 -4.90 12.38 10.37
C GLY A 14 -3.66 12.76 11.19
N LYS A 15 -3.38 12.04 12.29
CA LYS A 15 -2.25 12.35 13.18
C LYS A 15 -0.94 11.64 12.81
N GLY A 16 -1.00 10.74 11.83
CA GLY A 16 0.14 10.00 11.32
C GLY A 16 0.02 9.70 9.84
N TYR A 17 1.10 9.20 9.26
CA TYR A 17 1.12 8.72 7.88
C TYR A 17 2.18 7.65 7.66
N TRP A 18 1.96 6.85 6.63
CA TRP A 18 2.89 5.89 6.08
C TRP A 18 3.48 6.41 4.77
N LEU A 19 4.76 6.15 4.54
CA LEU A 19 5.39 6.19 3.22
C LEU A 19 5.64 4.76 2.76
N VAL A 20 5.41 4.51 1.47
CA VAL A 20 5.73 3.21 0.85
C VAL A 20 6.80 3.38 -0.22
N ALA A 21 7.81 2.51 -0.21
CA ALA A 21 8.82 2.41 -1.25
C ALA A 21 8.42 1.37 -2.31
N ALA A 22 8.95 1.51 -3.53
CA ALA A 22 8.64 0.60 -4.64
C ALA A 22 9.06 -0.85 -4.37
N ASP A 23 10.01 -1.06 -3.45
CA ASP A 23 10.44 -2.37 -2.94
C ASP A 23 9.49 -2.95 -1.86
N GLY A 24 8.40 -2.24 -1.54
CA GLY A 24 7.43 -2.63 -0.53
C GLY A 24 7.82 -2.29 0.91
N GLY A 25 8.92 -1.56 1.12
CA GLY A 25 9.27 -1.04 2.44
C GLY A 25 8.29 0.03 2.91
N VAL A 26 7.89 -0.03 4.19
CA VAL A 26 6.96 0.93 4.81
C VAL A 26 7.67 1.70 5.92
N PHE A 27 7.43 3.01 5.98
CA PHE A 27 7.95 3.89 7.01
C PHE A 27 6.78 4.63 7.66
N SER A 28 6.64 4.49 8.97
CA SER A 28 5.54 5.12 9.73
C SER A 28 6.01 6.39 10.45
N PHE A 29 5.18 7.42 10.43
CA PHE A 29 5.43 8.71 11.07
C PHE A 29 4.20 9.19 11.84
N GLY A 30 4.43 10.00 12.89
CA GLY A 30 3.37 10.45 13.79
C GLY A 30 2.90 9.30 14.68
N ASP A 31 1.58 9.09 14.77
CA ASP A 31 0.96 7.98 15.49
C ASP A 31 0.55 6.80 14.58
N ALA A 32 1.01 6.79 13.33
CA ALA A 32 0.80 5.67 12.42
C ALA A 32 1.47 4.40 12.96
N THR A 33 0.67 3.37 13.24
CA THR A 33 1.17 2.04 13.64
C THR A 33 1.85 1.36 12.45
N PHE A 34 3.02 0.74 12.66
CA PHE A 34 3.62 -0.12 11.65
C PHE A 34 2.93 -1.48 11.64
N ASP A 35 2.04 -1.71 10.68
CA ASP A 35 1.25 -2.95 10.59
C ASP A 35 1.90 -4.05 9.73
N GLY A 36 3.01 -3.77 9.06
CA GLY A 36 3.77 -4.74 8.25
C GLY A 36 4.46 -4.11 7.04
N SER A 37 5.07 -4.94 6.20
CA SER A 37 5.64 -4.47 4.93
C SER A 37 5.89 -5.64 3.99
N LEU A 38 6.02 -5.38 2.70
CA LEU A 38 6.50 -6.36 1.72
C LEU A 38 8.03 -6.25 1.51
N GLY A 39 8.67 -5.27 2.14
CA GLY A 39 10.11 -5.04 2.06
C GLY A 39 10.92 -6.28 2.40
N GLY A 40 11.91 -6.60 1.56
CA GLY A 40 12.74 -7.80 1.70
C GLY A 40 12.11 -9.07 1.12
N THR A 41 10.88 -9.00 0.61
CA THR A 41 10.25 -10.07 -0.16
C THR A 41 10.63 -9.96 -1.64
N ALA A 42 10.89 -11.10 -2.30
CA ALA A 42 11.07 -11.14 -3.74
C ALA A 42 9.70 -11.08 -4.45
N LEU A 43 9.13 -9.89 -4.57
CA LEU A 43 7.80 -9.67 -5.16
C LEU A 43 7.73 -9.97 -6.67
N GLY A 44 8.86 -9.92 -7.39
CA GLY A 44 8.87 -9.98 -8.85
C GLY A 44 8.28 -8.75 -9.55
N GLU A 45 7.78 -7.79 -8.77
CA GLU A 45 7.03 -6.62 -9.20
C GLU A 45 7.28 -5.42 -8.29
N LEU A 46 6.91 -4.23 -8.76
CA LEU A 46 6.97 -3.01 -7.96
C LEU A 46 5.63 -2.73 -7.29
N VAL A 47 5.71 -2.29 -6.04
CA VAL A 47 4.61 -1.57 -5.39
C VAL A 47 4.48 -0.20 -6.07
N VAL A 48 3.25 0.20 -6.38
CA VAL A 48 2.94 1.46 -7.07
C VAL A 48 2.10 2.41 -6.21
N GLY A 49 1.59 1.93 -5.07
CA GLY A 49 0.80 2.77 -4.17
C GLY A 49 0.49 2.11 -2.84
N ILE A 50 0.02 2.96 -1.93
CA ILE A 50 -0.49 2.60 -0.60
C ILE A 50 -1.81 3.33 -0.39
N SER A 51 -2.74 2.70 0.32
CA SER A 51 -4.09 3.19 0.54
C SER A 51 -4.49 2.91 1.99
N SER A 52 -4.81 3.93 2.79
CA SER A 52 -5.27 3.71 4.16
C SER A 52 -6.71 3.20 4.19
N THR A 53 -7.13 2.58 5.28
CA THR A 53 -8.54 2.20 5.45
C THR A 53 -9.16 2.93 6.64
N HIS A 54 -10.46 3.18 6.58
CA HIS A 54 -11.19 3.94 7.62
C HIS A 54 -11.18 3.26 9.00
N LEU A 55 -11.01 1.94 9.04
CA LEU A 55 -10.90 1.19 10.30
C LEU A 55 -9.48 1.26 10.89
N GLY A 56 -8.47 1.45 10.03
CA GLY A 56 -7.07 1.39 10.39
C GLY A 56 -6.29 0.55 9.37
N GLY A 57 -4.97 0.51 9.50
CA GLY A 57 -4.12 -0.21 8.55
C GLY A 57 -4.16 0.35 7.12
N TYR A 58 -3.59 -0.40 6.20
CA TYR A 58 -3.46 -0.01 4.79
C TYR A 58 -3.36 -1.20 3.84
N LEU A 59 -3.68 -0.92 2.57
CA LEU A 59 -3.44 -1.77 1.42
C LEU A 59 -2.19 -1.28 0.67
N MET A 60 -1.34 -2.20 0.22
CA MET A 60 -0.33 -1.95 -0.81
C MET A 60 -0.79 -2.56 -2.13
N VAL A 61 -0.56 -1.86 -3.24
CA VAL A 61 -0.95 -2.31 -4.59
C VAL A 61 0.26 -2.39 -5.50
N THR A 62 0.39 -3.47 -6.27
CA THR A 62 1.47 -3.66 -7.25
C THR A 62 1.06 -3.27 -8.67
N GLY A 63 2.06 -3.15 -9.54
CA GLY A 63 1.83 -2.88 -10.96
C GLY A 63 1.01 -3.94 -11.70
N GLN A 64 1.07 -5.23 -11.32
CA GLN A 64 0.20 -6.26 -11.92
C GLN A 64 -1.17 -6.36 -11.24
N GLY A 65 -1.45 -5.50 -10.26
CA GLY A 65 -2.77 -5.39 -9.64
C GLY A 65 -2.98 -6.25 -8.41
N SER A 66 -1.95 -6.91 -7.88
CA SER A 66 -2.03 -7.58 -6.58
C SER A 66 -2.19 -6.54 -5.46
N ALA A 67 -3.09 -6.83 -4.52
CA ALA A 67 -3.31 -6.03 -3.32
C ALA A 67 -2.94 -6.84 -2.06
N TYR A 68 -2.29 -6.19 -1.11
CA TYR A 68 -1.87 -6.79 0.16
C TYR A 68 -2.33 -5.91 1.33
N ASP A 69 -3.11 -6.49 2.25
CA ASP A 69 -3.63 -5.83 3.43
C ASP A 69 -2.72 -6.00 4.66
N PHE A 70 -2.63 -4.95 5.46
CA PHE A 70 -1.91 -4.93 6.72
C PHE A 70 -2.74 -4.24 7.80
N GLY A 71 -2.69 -4.78 9.02
CA GLY A 71 -3.41 -4.24 10.17
C GLY A 71 -4.91 -4.52 10.07
N GLU A 72 -5.73 -3.50 10.32
CA GLU A 72 -7.20 -3.59 10.25
C GLU A 72 -7.75 -3.40 8.83
N ALA A 73 -6.87 -3.31 7.83
CA ALA A 73 -7.30 -3.19 6.44
C ALA A 73 -8.11 -4.41 6.01
N VAL A 74 -9.26 -4.16 5.39
CA VAL A 74 -10.10 -5.22 4.83
C VAL A 74 -9.66 -5.49 3.39
N TYR A 75 -9.19 -6.71 3.12
CA TYR A 75 -8.93 -7.16 1.75
C TYR A 75 -10.25 -7.37 0.98
N LEU A 76 -10.46 -6.57 -0.06
CA LEU A 76 -11.65 -6.63 -0.91
C LEU A 76 -11.41 -7.35 -2.24
N GLY A 77 -10.18 -7.77 -2.51
CA GLY A 77 -9.76 -8.42 -3.74
C GLY A 77 -8.54 -7.76 -4.39
N SER A 78 -8.05 -8.41 -5.43
CA SER A 78 -6.93 -7.96 -6.26
C SER A 78 -7.33 -7.92 -7.73
N ALA A 79 -6.74 -7.00 -8.47
CA ALA A 79 -7.00 -6.82 -9.90
C ALA A 79 -6.17 -7.79 -10.77
N ASP A 80 -5.15 -8.45 -10.20
CA ASP A 80 -4.35 -9.50 -10.83
C ASP A 80 -5.17 -10.76 -11.23
N LEU A 81 -6.39 -10.89 -10.70
CA LEU A 81 -7.37 -11.88 -11.14
C LEU A 81 -7.94 -11.59 -12.55
N TYR A 82 -7.65 -10.41 -13.11
CA TYR A 82 -8.08 -10.00 -14.44
C TYR A 82 -6.87 -9.78 -15.34
N ASN A 83 -7.04 -10.03 -16.65
CA ASN A 83 -6.05 -9.67 -17.64
C ASN A 83 -6.03 -8.14 -17.78
N LEU A 84 -5.03 -7.49 -17.19
CA LEU A 84 -4.80 -6.07 -17.35
C LEU A 84 -4.16 -5.80 -18.71
N ASN A 85 -4.70 -4.83 -19.45
CA ASN A 85 -4.09 -4.38 -20.70
C ASN A 85 -2.85 -3.51 -20.46
N GLU A 86 -2.78 -2.85 -19.30
CA GLU A 86 -1.69 -1.98 -18.87
C GLU A 86 -1.49 -2.12 -17.36
N PRO A 87 -0.26 -1.86 -16.84
CA PRO A 87 -0.01 -1.91 -15.40
C PRO A 87 -0.86 -0.90 -14.61
N ILE A 88 -1.17 -1.24 -13.36
CA ILE A 88 -1.65 -0.27 -12.38
C ILE A 88 -0.53 0.71 -12.06
N VAL A 89 -0.84 2.00 -12.04
CA VAL A 89 0.14 3.09 -11.84
C VAL A 89 -0.04 3.86 -10.54
N GLY A 90 -1.03 3.49 -9.72
CA GLY A 90 -1.28 4.12 -8.43
C GLY A 90 -2.46 3.50 -7.70
N ALA A 91 -2.60 3.88 -6.43
CA ALA A 91 -3.72 3.51 -5.58
C ALA A 91 -4.19 4.75 -4.81
N ALA A 92 -5.49 4.88 -4.61
CA ALA A 92 -6.07 5.97 -3.84
C ALA A 92 -7.27 5.44 -3.04
N VAL A 93 -7.51 6.04 -1.88
CA VAL A 93 -8.74 5.86 -1.11
C VAL A 93 -9.77 6.86 -1.63
N VAL A 94 -11.01 6.43 -1.83
CA VAL A 94 -12.16 7.33 -1.89
C VAL A 94 -12.83 7.27 -0.52
N SER A 95 -12.59 8.27 0.33
CA SER A 95 -13.34 8.41 1.58
C SER A 95 -14.75 8.89 1.24
N SER A 96 -15.78 8.13 1.63
CA SER A 96 -17.19 8.57 1.57
C SER A 96 -17.52 9.52 2.70
#